data_AF-A0A1J3CSE4-F1
#
_entry.id   AF-A0A1J3CSE4-F1
#
_cell.length_a   1.000
_cell.length_b   1.000
_cell.length_c   1.000
_cell.angle_alpha   90.00
_cell.angle_beta   90.00
_cell.angle_gamma   90.00
#
_symmetry.space_group_name_H-M   'P 1'
#
loop_
_entity.id
_entity.type
_entity.pdbx_description
1 polymer ?
#
loop_
_entity_poly.entity_id
_entity_poly.type
_entity_poly.pdbx_seq_one_letter_code
_entity_poly.pdbx_strand_id
1 'polypeptide(L)'
;MINDGFYTTAHYTYFGGKPKWNRDTLTYAFSETHKLDYLTSDDVRTVFRRAFGQWANVIPVTFEEVDDYTTADLKIGFFAGDHGDGQPFDGVLG
;
A
#
# COMPACT_ATOMS: atom_id res chain seq x y z
N MET A 1 17.82 37.23 22.33
CA MET A 1 17.76 35.77 22.43
C MET A 1 16.60 35.34 21.54
N ILE A 2 16.87 34.97 20.29
CA ILE A 2 15.86 34.54 19.31
C ILE A 2 15.56 33.06 19.60
N ASN A 3 14.29 32.72 19.79
CA ASN A 3 13.83 31.34 19.93
C ASN A 3 13.38 30.87 18.53
N ASP A 4 14.30 30.25 17.78
CA ASP A 4 13.99 29.67 16.48
C ASP A 4 13.16 28.38 16.69
N GLY A 5 11.85 28.52 16.64
CA GLY A 5 10.94 27.39 16.50
C GLY A 5 11.14 26.76 15.14
N PHE A 6 11.52 25.47 15.11
CA PHE A 6 11.50 24.69 13.89
C PHE A 6 10.04 24.55 13.41
N TYR A 7 9.67 25.33 12.38
CA TYR A 7 8.41 25.14 11.68
C TYR A 7 8.58 24.01 10.66
N THR A 8 8.12 22.81 10.99
CA THR A 8 7.95 21.74 10.02
C THR A 8 6.69 22.04 9.20
N THR A 9 6.83 22.78 8.10
CA THR A 9 5.72 22.94 7.14
C THR A 9 5.55 21.64 6.37
N ALA A 10 4.48 20.91 6.67
CA ALA A 10 4.13 19.73 5.88
C ALA A 10 3.58 20.16 4.52
N HIS A 11 4.35 19.93 3.45
CA HIS A 11 3.88 20.08 2.08
C HIS A 11 3.20 18.78 1.64
N TYR A 12 1.90 18.66 1.88
CA TYR A 12 1.09 17.57 1.34
C TYR A 12 -0.04 18.15 0.48
N THR A 13 -0.34 17.45 -0.61
CA THR A 13 -1.50 17.72 -1.46
C THR A 13 -2.40 16.50 -1.39
N TYR A 14 -3.68 16.70 -1.11
CA TYR A 14 -4.65 15.61 -1.22
C TYR A 14 -4.92 15.30 -2.68
N PHE A 15 -5.17 14.03 -2.99
CA PHE A 15 -5.81 13.67 -4.25
C PHE A 15 -7.12 14.45 -4.42
N GLY A 16 -7.40 14.88 -5.67
CA GLY A 16 -8.66 15.53 -6.01
C GLY A 16 -9.85 14.68 -5.54
N GLY A 17 -10.84 15.31 -4.94
CA GLY A 17 -12.03 14.62 -4.43
C GLY A 17 -11.89 13.94 -3.07
N LYS A 18 -10.71 13.99 -2.41
CA LYS A 18 -10.47 13.43 -1.07
C LYS A 18 -10.96 11.97 -0.97
N PRO A 19 -10.41 11.05 -1.78
CA PRO A 19 -10.90 9.68 -1.87
C PRO A 19 -10.87 9.00 -0.49
N LYS A 20 -11.96 8.30 -0.18
CA LYS A 20 -12.13 7.50 1.03
C LYS A 20 -12.81 6.19 0.67
N TRP A 21 -12.38 5.11 1.30
CA TRP A 21 -13.10 3.85 1.28
C TRP A 21 -14.44 3.99 2.01
N ASN A 22 -15.54 3.79 1.29
CA ASN A 22 -16.89 3.76 1.85
C ASN A 22 -17.31 2.32 2.17
N ARG A 23 -16.43 1.59 2.88
CA ARG A 23 -16.56 0.18 3.25
C ARG A 23 -15.88 -0.06 4.60
N ASP A 24 -16.45 -0.98 5.37
CA ASP A 24 -15.90 -1.41 6.67
C ASP A 24 -14.97 -2.63 6.53
N THR A 25 -15.00 -3.31 5.39
CA THR A 25 -14.10 -4.40 5.02
C THR A 25 -13.52 -4.12 3.65
N LEU A 26 -12.19 -4.14 3.55
CA LEU A 26 -11.45 -4.06 2.29
C LEU A 26 -10.84 -5.42 1.99
N THR A 27 -11.03 -5.88 0.77
CA THR A 27 -10.43 -7.12 0.28
C THR A 27 -9.07 -6.85 -0.35
N TYR A 28 -8.11 -7.73 -0.14
CA TYR A 28 -6.81 -7.67 -0.81
C TYR A 28 -6.40 -9.01 -1.40
N ALA A 29 -5.65 -8.97 -2.50
CA ALA A 29 -5.16 -10.15 -3.19
C ALA A 29 -3.76 -9.90 -3.78
N PHE A 30 -3.01 -10.99 -3.93
CA PHE A 30 -1.66 -10.97 -4.48
C PHE A 30 -1.65 -11.44 -5.94
N SER A 31 -0.87 -10.76 -6.77
CA SER A 31 -0.67 -11.16 -8.15
C SER A 31 0.00 -12.53 -8.22
N GLU A 32 -0.52 -13.41 -9.07
CA GLU A 32 0.11 -14.70 -9.33
C GLU A 32 1.34 -14.60 -10.24
N THR A 33 1.43 -13.54 -11.03
CA THR A 33 2.47 -13.35 -12.04
C THR A 33 3.53 -12.31 -11.68
N HIS A 34 3.22 -11.37 -10.77
CA HIS A 34 4.12 -10.30 -10.35
C HIS A 34 4.56 -10.52 -8.89
N LYS A 35 5.50 -11.46 -8.70
CA LYS A 35 6.00 -11.91 -7.40
C LYS A 35 7.47 -11.54 -7.18
N LEU A 36 7.94 -11.68 -5.95
CA LEU A 36 9.35 -11.61 -5.61
C LEU A 36 10.01 -12.98 -5.80
N ASP A 37 11.20 -12.99 -6.42
CA ASP A 37 11.95 -14.23 -6.67
C ASP A 37 12.74 -14.70 -5.45
N TYR A 38 12.94 -13.83 -4.46
CA TYR A 38 13.80 -14.07 -3.29
C TYR A 38 13.04 -14.21 -1.97
N LEU A 39 11.71 -14.08 -1.98
CA LEU A 39 10.84 -14.31 -0.81
C LEU A 39 9.71 -15.25 -1.19
N THR A 40 9.29 -16.08 -0.24
CA THR A 40 8.13 -16.95 -0.46
C THR A 40 6.84 -16.14 -0.45
N SER A 41 5.79 -16.67 -1.10
CA SER A 41 4.47 -16.03 -1.05
C SER A 41 3.93 -15.96 0.39
N ASP A 42 4.26 -16.93 1.24
CA ASP A 42 3.81 -16.96 2.65
C ASP A 42 4.52 -15.90 3.51
N ASP A 43 5.80 -15.63 3.26
CA ASP A 43 6.53 -14.54 3.93
C ASP A 43 5.90 -13.19 3.59
N VAL A 44 5.62 -12.96 2.30
CA VAL A 44 4.96 -11.75 1.82
C VAL A 44 3.57 -11.62 2.43
N ARG A 45 2.71 -12.65 2.34
CA ARG A 45 1.37 -12.67 2.95
C ARG A 45 1.44 -12.38 4.46
N THR A 46 2.41 -12.96 5.15
CA THR A 46 2.61 -12.73 6.59
C THR A 46 2.91 -11.26 6.91
N VAL A 47 3.78 -10.61 6.14
CA VAL A 47 4.12 -9.20 6.33
C VAL A 47 2.91 -8.30 6.05
N PHE A 48 2.18 -8.54 4.96
CA PHE A 48 1.00 -7.75 4.61
C PHE A 48 -0.14 -7.92 5.62
N ARG A 49 -0.40 -9.14 6.11
CA ARG A 49 -1.36 -9.37 7.19
C ARG A 49 -1.01 -8.57 8.44
N ARG A 50 0.28 -8.49 8.81
CA ARG A 50 0.74 -7.66 9.94
C ARG A 50 0.55 -6.16 9.67
N ALA A 51 0.91 -5.69 8.47
CA ALA A 51 0.77 -4.29 8.08
C ALA A 51 -0.70 -3.84 8.10
N PHE A 52 -1.60 -4.62 7.50
CA PHE A 52 -3.05 -4.35 7.55
C PHE A 52 -3.62 -4.45 8.96
N GLY A 53 -3.12 -5.35 9.79
CA GLY A 53 -3.47 -5.40 11.22
C GLY A 53 -3.14 -4.10 11.95
N GLN A 54 -2.01 -3.44 11.66
CA GLN A 54 -1.67 -2.15 12.27
C GLN A 54 -2.67 -1.06 11.90
N TRP A 55 -3.12 -1.01 10.64
CA TRP A 55 -4.17 -0.08 10.22
C TRP A 55 -5.50 -0.40 10.91
N ALA A 56 -5.93 -1.66 10.88
CA ALA A 56 -7.20 -2.09 11.48
C ALA A 56 -7.30 -1.78 12.99
N ASN A 57 -6.17 -1.70 13.69
CA ASN A 57 -6.15 -1.34 15.11
C ASN A 57 -6.55 0.11 15.39
N VAL A 58 -6.49 1.01 14.40
CA VAL A 58 -6.65 2.46 14.61
C VAL A 58 -7.71 3.11 13.72
N ILE A 59 -8.30 2.37 12.78
CA ILE A 59 -9.44 2.83 11.96
C ILE A 59 -10.55 1.77 11.95
N PRO A 60 -11.82 2.15 11.73
CA PRO A 60 -12.93 1.20 11.67
C PRO A 60 -12.99 0.46 10.32
N VAL A 61 -11.88 -0.11 9.89
CA VAL A 61 -11.75 -0.89 8.66
C VAL A 61 -11.06 -2.20 8.96
N THR A 62 -11.61 -3.29 8.44
CA THR A 62 -11.04 -4.63 8.47
C THR A 62 -10.46 -4.98 7.11
N PHE A 63 -9.50 -5.91 7.08
CA PHE A 63 -8.84 -6.35 5.86
C PHE A 63 -8.96 -7.86 5.72
N GLU A 64 -9.40 -8.31 4.55
CA GLU A 64 -9.60 -9.72 4.25
C GLU A 64 -8.79 -10.11 3.02
N GLU A 65 -8.00 -11.16 3.14
CA GLU A 65 -7.27 -11.73 2.00
C GLU A 65 -8.23 -12.59 1.18
N VAL A 66 -8.27 -12.39 -0.14
CA VAL A 66 -9.10 -13.15 -1.07
C VAL A 66 -8.26 -13.72 -2.21
N ASP A 67 -8.75 -14.79 -2.84
CA ASP A 67 -8.06 -15.43 -3.96
C ASP A 67 -8.29 -14.69 -5.29
N ASP A 68 -9.46 -14.07 -5.48
CA ASP A 68 -9.78 -13.38 -6.73
C ASP A 68 -9.11 -12.00 -6.82
N TYR A 69 -7.93 -11.99 -7.46
CA TYR A 69 -7.18 -10.78 -7.74
C TYR A 69 -7.94 -9.76 -8.61
N THR A 70 -8.89 -10.19 -9.43
CA THR A 70 -9.59 -9.30 -10.37
C THR A 70 -10.59 -8.41 -9.63
N THR A 71 -11.23 -8.93 -8.59
CA THR A 71 -12.31 -8.26 -7.87
C THR A 71 -11.89 -7.64 -6.53
N ALA A 72 -10.68 -7.94 -6.04
CA ALA A 72 -10.15 -7.35 -4.80
C ALA A 72 -10.08 -5.81 -4.85
N ASP A 73 -10.40 -5.15 -3.74
CA ASP A 73 -10.29 -3.69 -3.59
C ASP A 73 -8.83 -3.22 -3.65
N LEU A 74 -7.91 -4.01 -3.06
CA LEU A 74 -6.48 -3.77 -3.00
C LEU A 74 -5.72 -4.88 -3.74
N LYS A 75 -5.01 -4.51 -4.81
CA LYS A 75 -4.26 -5.43 -5.65
C LYS A 75 -2.77 -5.25 -5.42
N ILE A 76 -2.10 -6.31 -4.96
CA ILE A 76 -0.69 -6.27 -4.57
C ILE A 76 0.15 -7.06 -5.59
N GLY A 77 1.14 -6.42 -6.18
CA GLY A 77 2.11 -7.04 -7.07
C GLY A 77 3.46 -6.34 -7.00
N PHE A 78 4.51 -7.05 -7.41
CA PHE A 78 5.89 -6.54 -7.41
C PHE A 78 6.37 -6.34 -8.84
N PHE A 79 6.77 -5.11 -9.15
CA PHE A 79 7.15 -4.68 -10.49
C PHE A 79 8.52 -3.99 -10.46
N ALA A 80 9.13 -3.81 -11.63
CA ALA A 80 10.39 -3.09 -11.80
C ALA A 80 10.29 -2.18 -13.02
N GLY A 81 10.95 -1.01 -12.96
CA GLY A 81 10.94 -0.04 -14.05
C GLY A 81 9.52 0.40 -14.45
N ASP A 82 9.29 0.53 -15.76
CA ASP A 82 7.97 0.80 -16.33
C ASP A 82 7.03 -0.41 -16.15
N HIS A 83 5.89 -0.15 -15.50
CA HIS A 83 4.87 -1.13 -15.18
C HIS A 83 3.47 -0.71 -15.64
N GLY A 84 3.39 0.22 -16.59
CA GLY A 84 2.18 0.46 -17.38
C GLY A 84 1.15 1.41 -16.77
N ASP A 85 1.43 2.03 -15.62
CA ASP A 85 0.57 3.05 -15.00
C ASP A 85 1.07 4.49 -15.24
N GLY A 86 2.18 4.64 -15.95
CA GLY A 86 2.80 5.94 -16.24
C GLY A 86 3.67 6.51 -15.10
N GLN A 87 3.95 5.72 -14.05
CA GLN A 87 4.83 6.09 -12.94
C GLN A 87 5.92 5.02 -12.75
N PRO A 88 6.93 4.94 -13.63
CA PRO A 88 7.96 3.91 -13.56
C PRO A 88 8.77 4.00 -12.26
N PHE A 89 9.21 2.86 -11.74
CA PHE A 89 10.23 2.83 -10.67
C PHE A 89 11.61 3.21 -11.21
N ASP A 90 12.44 3.81 -10.36
CA ASP A 90 13.78 4.35 -10.61
C ASP A 90 14.90 3.32 -10.40
N GLY A 91 14.67 2.30 -9.58
CA GLY A 91 15.52 1.12 -9.45
C GLY A 91 16.09 0.94 -8.05
N VAL A 92 17.29 0.36 -7.97
CA VAL A 92 17.93 0.07 -6.68
C VAL A 92 18.39 1.37 -6.03
N LEU A 93 17.89 1.63 -4.82
CA LEU A 93 18.19 2.79 -3.94
C LEU A 93 17.43 4.10 -4.25
N GLY A 94 16.51 4.10 -5.22
CA GLY A 94 15.83 5.33 -5.65
C GLY A 94 16.65 6.05 -6.71
#